data_AF-A0A1G8PLT3-F1
#
_entry.id   AF-A0A1G8PLT3-F1
#
_cell.length_a   1.000
_cell.length_b   1.000
_cell.length_c   1.000
_cell.angle_alpha   90.00
_cell.angle_beta   90.00
_cell.angle_gamma   90.00
#
_symmetry.space_group_name_H-M   'P 1'
#
loop_
_entity.id
_entity.type
_entity.pdbx_description
1 polymer ?
#
loop_
_entity_poly.entity_id
_entity_poly.type
_entity_poly.pdbx_seq_one_letter_code
_entity_poly.pdbx_strand_id
1 'polypeptide(L)' 'MKLKDREEPIELKYFRFLEGRMLFSPDEKQQYANVQKGFEGEKKFDRWIEKNLSSDYILLKGLLLEH' A
#
# COMPACT_ATOMS: atom_id res chain seq x y z
N MET A 1 10.54 -2.01 18.16
CA MET A 1 10.21 -3.08 17.20
C MET A 1 10.33 -2.51 15.79
N LYS A 2 11.04 -3.16 14.87
CA LYS A 2 11.12 -2.70 13.47
C LYS A 2 10.07 -3.48 12.67
N LEU A 3 9.10 -2.79 12.09
CA LEU A 3 8.08 -3.40 11.24
C LEU A 3 8.77 -3.93 9.97
N LYS A 4 8.33 -5.09 9.48
CA LYS A 4 8.72 -5.55 8.15
C LYS A 4 8.22 -4.54 7.11
N ASP A 5 9.06 -4.28 6.12
CA ASP A 5 8.67 -3.47 4.97
C ASP A 5 7.46 -4.09 4.27
N ARG A 6 6.55 -3.24 3.82
CA ARG A 6 5.37 -3.70 3.07
C ARG A 6 5.78 -4.13 1.69
N GLU A 7 5.30 -5.31 1.29
CA GLU A 7 5.36 -5.70 -0.10
C GLU A 7 4.42 -4.83 -0.92
N GLU A 8 4.90 -4.42 -2.09
CA GLU A 8 4.08 -3.67 -3.04
C GLU A 8 2.94 -4.55 -3.58
N PRO A 9 1.69 -4.02 -3.62
CA PRO A 9 0.55 -4.75 -4.18
C PRO A 9 0.80 -5.22 -5.60
N ILE A 10 0.30 -6.40 -5.94
CA ILE A 10 0.54 -6.99 -7.25
C ILE A 10 -0.09 -6.16 -8.38
N GLU A 11 -1.26 -5.54 -8.14
CA GLU A 11 -1.86 -4.63 -9.12
C GLU A 11 -0.96 -3.43 -9.37
N LEU A 12 -0.33 -2.87 -8.33
CA LEU A 12 0.56 -1.72 -8.46
C LEU A 12 1.81 -2.05 -9.29
N LYS A 13 2.37 -3.25 -9.10
CA LYS A 13 3.47 -3.77 -9.92
C LYS A 13 3.05 -3.85 -11.39
N TYR A 14 1.88 -4.42 -11.67
CA TYR A 14 1.38 -4.52 -13.05
C TYR A 14 1.13 -3.16 -13.70
N PHE A 15 0.50 -2.22 -13.00
CA PHE A 15 0.32 -0.86 -13.52
C PHE A 15 1.65 -0.22 -13.90
N ARG A 16 2.69 -0.31 -13.05
CA ARG A 16 4.02 0.22 -13.36
C ARG A 16 4.69 -0.45 -14.54
N PHE A 17 4.53 -1.76 -14.67
CA PHE A 17 5.04 -2.47 -15.85
C PHE A 17 4.32 -2.04 -17.13
N LEU A 18 3.02 -1.76 -17.06
CA LEU A 18 2.20 -1.42 -18.23
C LEU A 18 2.24 0.07 -18.61
N GLU A 19 2.48 0.98 -17.66
CA GLU A 19 2.47 2.44 -17.86
C GLU A 19 3.39 2.90 -19.01
N GLY A 20 4.54 2.24 -19.19
CA GLY A 20 5.47 2.54 -20.29
C GLY A 20 5.20 1.80 -21.61
N ARG A 21 4.21 0.90 -21.63
CA ARG A 21 3.92 0.01 -22.77
C ARG A 21 2.59 0.32 -23.46
N MET A 22 1.70 1.05 -22.79
CA MET A 22 0.39 1.41 -23.32
C MET A 22 -0.16 2.68 -22.70
N LEU A 23 -1.17 3.27 -23.33
CA LEU A 23 -1.93 4.38 -22.75
C LEU A 23 -3.07 3.82 -21.91
N PHE A 24 -3.12 4.20 -20.64
CA PHE A 24 -4.26 3.94 -19.78
C PHE A 24 -5.42 4.88 -20.09
N SER A 25 -6.63 4.32 -20.06
CA SER A 25 -7.87 5.08 -20.00
C SER A 25 -7.95 5.94 -18.73
N PRO A 26 -8.83 6.97 -18.68
CA PRO A 26 -9.02 7.76 -17.48
C PRO A 26 -9.36 6.93 -16.24
N ASP A 27 -10.18 5.89 -16.40
CA ASP A 27 -10.60 5.01 -15.30
C ASP A 27 -9.42 4.16 -14.78
N GLU A 28 -8.61 3.60 -15.68
CA GLU A 28 -7.39 2.85 -15.30
C GLU A 28 -6.37 3.76 -14.61
N LYS A 29 -6.21 5.01 -15.06
CA LYS A 29 -5.35 6.00 -14.39
C LYS A 29 -5.85 6.31 -12.97
N GLN A 30 -7.16 6.47 -12.82
CA GLN A 30 -7.76 6.70 -11.51
C GLN A 30 -7.58 5.47 -10.60
N GLN A 31 -7.75 4.26 -11.13
CA GLN A 31 -7.50 3.03 -10.39
C GLN A 31 -6.03 2.90 -9.96
N TYR A 32 -5.09 3.14 -10.88
CA TYR A 32 -3.65 3.15 -10.57
C TYR A 32 -3.32 4.16 -9.47
N ALA A 33 -3.82 5.39 -9.59
CA ALA A 33 -3.62 6.43 -8.58
C ALA A 33 -4.19 6.03 -7.20
N ASN A 34 -5.36 5.39 -7.18
CA ASN A 34 -6.00 4.92 -5.94
C ASN A 34 -5.15 3.83 -5.26
N VAL A 35 -4.69 2.83 -6.01
CA VAL A 35 -3.85 1.75 -5.48
C VAL A 35 -2.51 2.29 -4.99
N GLN A 36 -1.87 3.17 -5.76
CA GLN A 36 -0.61 3.81 -5.38
C GLN A 36 -0.78 4.61 -4.07
N LYS A 37 -1.80 5.47 -4.00
CA LYS A 37 -2.09 6.28 -2.82
C LYS A 37 -2.38 5.42 -1.59
N GLY A 38 -3.12 4.32 -1.74
CA GLY A 38 -3.37 3.36 -0.67
C GLY A 38 -2.07 2.81 -0.10
N PHE A 39 -1.19 2.28 -0.95
CA PHE A 39 0.11 1.74 -0.55
C PHE A 39 1.01 2.79 0.13
N GLU A 40 1.04 4.01 -0.37
CA GLU A 40 1.77 5.12 0.26
C GLU A 40 1.22 5.48 1.65
N GLY A 41 -0.11 5.51 1.78
CA GLY A 41 -0.80 5.74 3.06
C GLY A 41 -0.46 4.68 4.09
N GLU A 42 -0.46 3.41 3.71
CA GLU A 42 -0.07 2.30 4.57
C GLU A 42 1.39 2.38 5.05
N LYS A 43 2.33 2.70 4.15
CA LYS A 43 3.74 2.92 4.53
C LYS A 43 3.89 4.10 5.49
N LYS A 44 3.12 5.17 5.28
CA LYS A 44 3.13 6.34 6.17
C LYS A 44 2.58 5.98 7.55
N PHE A 45 1.51 5.19 7.60
CA PHE A 45 0.94 4.68 8.84
C PHE A 45 1.94 3.83 9.61
N ASP A 46 2.61 2.88 8.95
CA ASP A 46 3.64 2.04 9.59
C ASP A 46 4.74 2.90 10.25
N ARG A 47 5.28 3.90 9.53
CA ARG A 47 6.29 4.82 10.08
C ARG A 47 5.75 5.65 11.25
N TRP A 48 4.48 6.02 11.20
CA TRP A 48 3.84 6.79 12.26
C TRP A 48 3.69 5.96 13.53
N ILE A 49 3.27 4.70 13.39
CA ILE A 49 3.18 3.73 14.50
C ILE A 49 4.57 3.47 15.11
N GLU A 50 5.57 3.20 14.28
CA GLU A 50 6.95 2.98 14.75
C GLU A 50 7.52 4.17 15.53
N LYS A 51 7.17 5.40 15.14
CA LYS A 51 7.66 6.62 15.81
C LYS A 51 6.89 6.97 17.09
N ASN A 52 5.60 6.66 17.17
CA ASN A 52 4.72 7.24 18.20
C ASN A 52 4.24 6.23 19.25
N LEU A 53 4.27 4.92 18.97
CA LEU A 53 3.94 3.91 19.97
C LEU A 53 5.22 3.41 20.66
N SER A 54 5.33 3.74 21.94
CA SER A 54 6.45 3.34 22.81
C SER A 54 6.16 2.09 23.67
N SER A 55 4.90 1.63 23.71
CA SER A 55 4.46 0.45 24.47
C SER A 55 4.58 -0.84 23.66
N ASP A 56 4.44 -1.99 24.31
CA ASP A 56 4.35 -3.28 23.60
C ASP A 56 3.00 -3.39 22.88
N TYR A 57 3.05 -3.54 21.55
CA TYR A 57 1.87 -3.74 20.71
C TYR A 57 2.12 -4.83 19.67
N ILE A 58 1.03 -5.46 19.23
CA ILE A 58 1.03 -6.37 18.09
C ILE A 58 0.31 -5.65 16.96
N LEU A 59 1.04 -5.36 15.88
CA LEU A 59 0.43 -4.79 14.66
C LEU A 59 0.04 -5.91 13.71
N LEU A 60 -1.27 -6.15 13.61
CA LEU A 60 -1.84 -7.12 12.68
C LEU A 60 -2.22 -6.42 11.36
N LYS A 61 -1.64 -6.87 10.25
CA LYS A 61 -1.85 -6.32 8.90
C LYS A 61 -2.59 -7.33 8.03
N GLY A 62 -3.34 -6.86 7.04
CA GLY A 62 -3.93 -7.73 6.01
C GLY A 62 -5.11 -8.59 6.49
N LEU A 63 -5.82 -8.14 7.53
CA LEU A 63 -7.06 -8.78 7.93
C LEU A 63 -8.15 -8.54 6.88
N LEU A 64 -8.63 -9.62 6.28
CA LEU A 64 -9.90 -9.62 5.57
C LEU A 64 -11.01 -9.87 6.59
N LEU A 65 -11.91 -8.91 6.76
CA LEU A 65 -13.10 -9.08 7.58
C LEU A 65 -14.20 -9.69 6.71
N GLU A 66 -14.58 -10.92 7.01
CA GLU A 66 -15.71 -11.60 6.38
C GLU A 66 -16.99 -11.33 7.20
N HIS A 67 -18.12 -11.17 6.51
CA HIS A 67 -19.45 -11.01 7.08
C HIS A 67 -20.36 -12.11 6.55
#